data_AF-A0AAD7MZM6-F1
#
_entry.id   AF-A0AAD7MZM6-F1
#
_cell.length_a   1.000
_cell.length_b   1.000
_cell.length_c   1.000
_cell.angle_alpha   90.00
_cell.angle_beta   90.00
_cell.angle_gamma   90.00
#
_symmetry.space_group_name_H-M   'P 1'
#
loop_
_entity.id
_entity.type
_entity.pdbx_description
1 polymer ?
#
loop_
_entity_poly.entity_id
_entity_poly.type
_entity_poly.pdbx_seq_one_letter_code
_entity_poly.pdbx_strand_id
1 'polypeptide(L)'
;MRAPGTAAKKNAKSILQFLETTSDKGYRLAWENMGLALIQISAGNTVWVLNMRKIRAFPRELKRIMTSESITLTGAGLTSDAEVIWEDLRIDMPQLADVGLMTRLSDPERRLDENFQQLALDTAAEQILSISLDKTRQKTVNWKGQLKEGDLVYAAIDAAVSICLFKELSNKLAEKSAQIDKEIPRSWYTFRMVEGEIVRLEDSYTGGVIPWSTRDCTWYTNGRFQGYFP
;
A
#
# COMPACT_ATOMS: atom_id res chain seq x y z
N MET A 1 5.29 31.44 19.56
CA MET A 1 4.69 30.62 18.47
C MET A 1 5.81 29.91 17.75
N ARG A 2 5.89 28.57 17.81
CA ARG A 2 6.87 27.79 17.03
C ARG A 2 6.29 27.50 15.65
N ALA A 3 7.05 27.75 14.61
CA ALA A 3 6.63 27.58 13.22
C ALA A 3 6.22 26.11 12.93
N PRO A 4 5.07 25.85 12.28
CA PRO A 4 4.57 24.50 11.99
C PRO A 4 5.38 23.70 10.93
N GLY A 5 6.57 24.16 10.53
CA GLY A 5 7.34 23.59 9.43
C GLY A 5 8.46 22.59 9.81
N THR A 6 8.79 22.42 11.09
CA THR A 6 9.92 21.57 11.53
C THR A 6 9.53 20.12 11.82
N ALA A 7 8.27 19.85 12.20
CA ALA A 7 7.79 18.48 12.47
C ALA A 7 7.57 17.69 11.17
N ALA A 8 6.92 18.30 10.16
CA ALA A 8 6.68 17.66 8.86
C ALA A 8 7.99 17.33 8.10
N LYS A 9 9.00 18.20 8.18
CA LYS A 9 10.34 17.95 7.60
C LYS A 9 11.11 16.83 8.32
N LYS A 10 10.89 16.66 9.62
CA LYS A 10 11.45 15.54 10.39
C LYS A 10 10.82 14.20 9.99
N ASN A 11 9.50 14.18 9.76
CA ASN A 11 8.78 12.97 9.34
C ASN A 11 9.11 12.55 7.90
N ALA A 12 9.24 13.49 6.96
CA ALA A 12 9.65 13.15 5.60
C ALA A 12 11.05 12.52 5.57
N LYS A 13 11.98 13.03 6.38
CA LYS A 13 13.35 12.48 6.48
C LYS A 13 13.37 11.08 7.11
N SER A 14 12.54 10.81 8.12
CA SER A 14 12.44 9.47 8.72
C SER A 14 11.73 8.45 7.81
N ILE A 15 10.71 8.89 7.06
CA ILE A 15 10.04 8.05 6.04
C ILE A 15 11.02 7.68 4.93
N LEU A 16 11.79 8.66 4.44
CA LEU A 16 12.82 8.42 3.43
C LEU A 16 13.93 7.50 3.95
N GLN A 17 14.39 7.70 5.18
CA GLN A 17 15.40 6.85 5.82
C GLN A 17 14.90 5.42 6.09
N PHE A 18 13.60 5.24 6.34
CA PHE A 18 12.98 3.93 6.43
C PHE A 18 12.91 3.24 5.06
N LEU A 19 12.53 3.97 4.01
CA LEU A 19 12.48 3.47 2.63
C LEU A 19 13.87 3.09 2.09
N GLU A 20 14.93 3.79 2.50
CA GLU A 20 16.33 3.50 2.18
C GLU A 20 16.79 2.12 2.70
N THR A 21 16.22 1.62 3.79
CA THR A 21 16.71 0.40 4.46
C THR A 21 15.96 -0.88 4.07
N THR A 22 14.84 -0.81 3.34
CA THR A 22 13.92 -1.96 3.13
C THR A 22 13.65 -2.35 1.67
N SER A 23 14.50 -1.96 0.71
CA SER A 23 14.18 -2.14 -0.72
C SER A 23 14.63 -3.46 -1.35
N ASP A 24 13.66 -4.26 -1.81
CA ASP A 24 13.76 -5.22 -2.92
C ASP A 24 12.41 -5.36 -3.65
N LYS A 25 12.52 -5.83 -4.90
CA LYS A 25 11.51 -5.82 -5.99
C LYS A 25 10.14 -6.38 -5.56
N GLY A 26 9.15 -5.50 -5.55
CA GLY A 26 7.73 -5.83 -5.50
C GLY A 26 6.93 -4.65 -6.02
N TYR A 27 5.93 -4.91 -6.86
CA TYR A 27 4.99 -3.88 -7.36
C TYR A 27 3.79 -3.84 -6.44
N ARG A 28 3.35 -2.65 -6.01
CA ARG A 28 2.15 -2.47 -5.18
C ARG A 28 1.34 -1.27 -5.63
N LEU A 29 0.03 -1.39 -5.47
CA LEU A 29 -0.97 -0.41 -5.86
C LEU A 29 -1.72 0.04 -4.61
N ALA A 30 -1.67 1.34 -4.33
CA ALA A 30 -2.52 2.02 -3.36
C ALA A 30 -3.41 3.03 -4.10
N TRP A 31 -4.49 3.44 -3.48
CA TRP A 31 -5.57 4.20 -4.12
C TRP A 31 -6.30 5.05 -3.08
N GLU A 32 -7.03 6.05 -3.52
CA GLU A 32 -7.86 6.88 -2.64
C GLU A 32 -9.17 7.26 -3.34
N ASN A 33 -10.30 7.05 -2.65
CA ASN A 33 -11.61 6.98 -3.28
C ASN A 33 -12.38 8.30 -3.30
N MET A 34 -12.60 8.82 -4.52
CA MET A 34 -13.74 9.67 -4.89
C MET A 34 -14.17 9.36 -6.34
N GLY A 35 -14.30 8.08 -6.72
CA GLY A 35 -14.29 7.65 -8.13
C GLY A 35 -12.87 7.73 -8.70
N LEU A 36 -12.48 6.81 -9.57
CA LEU A 36 -11.07 6.56 -9.89
C LEU A 36 -10.35 7.79 -10.50
N ALA A 37 -9.85 8.68 -9.64
CA ALA A 37 -9.22 9.94 -10.03
C ALA A 37 -7.69 9.78 -10.09
N LEU A 38 -7.15 9.00 -9.17
CA LEU A 38 -5.74 8.70 -9.05
C LEU A 38 -5.53 7.20 -8.82
N ILE A 39 -4.46 6.68 -9.41
CA ILE A 39 -3.86 5.40 -9.00
C ILE A 39 -2.47 5.72 -8.48
N GLN A 40 -2.11 5.22 -7.31
CA GLN A 40 -0.76 5.32 -6.77
C GLN A 40 -0.09 3.95 -6.78
N ILE A 41 1.14 3.87 -7.26
CA ILE A 41 1.87 2.61 -7.38
C ILE A 41 3.20 2.80 -6.68
N SER A 42 3.50 1.99 -5.68
CA SER A 42 4.83 1.94 -5.09
C SER A 42 5.52 0.63 -5.48
N ALA A 43 6.71 0.72 -6.07
CA ALA A 43 7.56 -0.44 -6.29
C ALA A 43 9.01 -0.13 -5.96
N GLY A 44 9.59 -0.92 -5.04
CA GLY A 44 10.93 -0.65 -4.53
C GLY A 44 11.02 0.76 -3.94
N ASN A 45 11.85 1.60 -4.56
CA ASN A 45 12.12 2.98 -4.17
C ASN A 45 11.34 4.02 -5.02
N THR A 46 10.47 3.56 -5.92
CA THR A 46 9.77 4.43 -6.88
C THR A 46 8.28 4.44 -6.62
N VAL A 47 7.69 5.64 -6.64
CA VAL A 47 6.25 5.82 -6.58
C VAL A 47 5.75 6.51 -7.83
N TRP A 48 4.76 5.92 -8.49
CA TRP A 48 4.03 6.51 -9.62
C TRP A 48 2.66 6.97 -9.15
N VAL A 49 2.31 8.22 -9.44
CA VAL A 49 0.96 8.77 -9.20
C VAL A 49 0.34 9.08 -10.56
N LEU A 50 -0.64 8.26 -10.96
CA LEU A 50 -1.29 8.36 -12.27
C LEU A 50 -2.62 9.08 -12.12
N ASN A 51 -2.76 10.23 -12.78
CA ASN A 51 -4.04 10.91 -12.89
C ASN A 51 -4.90 10.26 -13.98
N MET A 52 -5.87 9.47 -13.55
CA MET A 52 -6.68 8.65 -14.45
C MET A 52 -7.60 9.46 -15.36
N ARG A 53 -7.97 10.68 -14.95
CA ARG A 53 -8.76 11.62 -15.78
C ARG A 53 -7.99 12.14 -16.98
N LYS A 54 -6.66 12.19 -16.90
CA LYS A 54 -5.77 12.67 -17.98
C LYS A 54 -5.34 11.56 -18.93
N ILE A 55 -5.66 10.31 -18.62
CA ILE A 55 -5.28 9.15 -19.41
C ILE A 55 -6.44 8.82 -20.36
N ARG A 56 -6.13 8.71 -21.66
CA ARG A 56 -7.15 8.45 -22.71
C ARG A 56 -7.64 7.01 -22.73
N ALA A 57 -6.77 6.07 -22.34
CA ALA A 57 -7.05 4.65 -22.33
C ALA A 57 -6.28 4.00 -21.19
N PHE A 58 -6.90 3.05 -20.50
CA PHE A 58 -6.28 2.41 -19.35
C PHE A 58 -4.94 1.74 -19.74
N PRO A 59 -3.82 1.99 -19.03
CA PRO A 59 -2.52 1.48 -19.45
C PRO A 59 -2.48 -0.05 -19.43
N ARG A 60 -2.09 -0.67 -20.55
CA ARG A 60 -2.01 -2.13 -20.68
C ARG A 60 -1.15 -2.77 -19.60
N GLU A 61 0.00 -2.19 -19.30
CA GLU A 61 0.90 -2.74 -18.29
C GLU A 61 0.37 -2.61 -16.87
N LEU A 62 -0.39 -1.55 -16.60
CA LEU A 62 -1.09 -1.42 -15.33
C LEU A 62 -2.15 -2.51 -15.19
N LYS A 63 -2.93 -2.77 -16.25
CA LYS A 63 -3.89 -3.88 -16.27
C LYS A 63 -3.19 -5.22 -16.02
N ARG A 64 -2.08 -5.48 -16.72
CA ARG A 64 -1.30 -6.70 -16.54
C ARG A 64 -0.81 -6.88 -15.11
N ILE A 65 -0.34 -5.81 -14.46
CA ILE A 65 0.07 -5.84 -13.06
C ILE A 65 -1.11 -6.16 -12.14
N MET A 66 -2.25 -5.50 -12.36
CA MET A 66 -3.45 -5.65 -11.54
C MET A 66 -4.07 -7.04 -11.62
N THR A 67 -4.02 -7.66 -12.80
CA THR A 67 -4.58 -9.00 -13.04
C THR A 67 -3.56 -10.12 -12.78
N SER A 68 -2.37 -9.82 -12.24
CA SER A 68 -1.31 -10.81 -12.09
C SER A 68 -1.46 -11.60 -10.81
N GLU A 69 -1.62 -12.93 -10.93
CA GLU A 69 -1.57 -13.85 -9.78
C GLU A 69 -0.16 -13.97 -9.17
N SER A 70 0.87 -13.41 -9.78
CA SER A 70 2.21 -13.40 -9.18
C SER A 70 2.52 -12.10 -8.41
N ILE A 71 1.58 -11.15 -8.37
CA ILE A 71 1.79 -9.84 -7.76
C ILE A 71 0.69 -9.58 -6.74
N THR A 72 1.08 -9.51 -5.46
CA THR A 72 0.17 -9.10 -4.39
C THR A 72 0.06 -7.58 -4.31
N LEU A 73 -1.14 -7.06 -4.55
CA LEU A 73 -1.45 -5.65 -4.34
C LEU A 73 -1.77 -5.41 -2.86
N THR A 74 -1.38 -4.25 -2.33
CA THR A 74 -1.55 -3.96 -0.90
C THR A 74 -1.85 -2.50 -0.65
N GLY A 75 -2.45 -2.24 0.51
CA GLY A 75 -2.83 -0.94 1.02
C GLY A 75 -3.83 -1.14 2.14
N ALA A 76 -4.43 -0.06 2.61
CA ALA A 76 -5.42 -0.09 3.68
C ALA A 76 -6.79 0.27 3.11
N GLY A 77 -7.80 -0.53 3.45
CA GLY A 77 -9.19 -0.31 3.06
C GLY A 77 -9.49 -0.91 1.69
N LEU A 78 -8.68 -1.87 1.24
CA LEU A 78 -8.60 -2.27 -0.16
C LEU A 78 -9.93 -2.76 -0.74
N THR A 79 -10.84 -3.27 0.08
CA THR A 79 -12.15 -3.75 -0.39
C THR A 79 -12.90 -2.65 -1.15
N SER A 80 -13.02 -1.46 -0.55
CA SER A 80 -13.83 -0.36 -1.09
C SER A 80 -13.30 0.13 -2.44
N ASP A 81 -12.01 0.03 -2.64
CA ASP A 81 -11.36 0.54 -3.82
C ASP A 81 -11.21 -0.52 -4.91
N ALA A 82 -11.10 -1.78 -4.51
CA ALA A 82 -11.23 -2.90 -5.43
C ALA A 82 -12.62 -2.88 -6.10
N GLU A 83 -13.67 -2.57 -5.33
CA GLU A 83 -15.03 -2.34 -5.81
C GLU A 83 -15.07 -1.21 -6.85
N VAL A 84 -14.53 -0.03 -6.53
CA VAL A 84 -14.51 1.10 -7.46
C VAL A 84 -13.72 0.81 -8.73
N ILE A 85 -12.56 0.16 -8.62
CA ILE A 85 -11.77 -0.26 -9.78
C ILE A 85 -12.58 -1.22 -10.66
N TRP A 86 -13.27 -2.17 -10.07
CA TRP A 86 -14.07 -3.11 -10.84
C TRP A 86 -15.30 -2.45 -11.48
N GLU A 87 -16.00 -1.57 -10.75
CA GLU A 87 -17.12 -0.80 -11.29
C GLU A 87 -16.71 0.07 -12.49
N ASP A 88 -15.60 0.80 -12.36
CA ASP A 88 -15.12 1.75 -13.37
C ASP A 88 -14.40 1.05 -14.54
N LEU A 89 -13.67 -0.05 -14.30
CA LEU A 89 -12.75 -0.64 -15.27
C LEU A 89 -13.00 -2.11 -15.61
N ARG A 90 -13.84 -2.82 -14.86
CA ARG A 90 -14.10 -4.27 -14.98
C ARG A 90 -12.78 -5.08 -14.96
N ILE A 91 -11.92 -4.77 -13.99
CA ILE A 91 -10.64 -5.45 -13.79
C ILE A 91 -10.71 -6.32 -12.54
N ASP A 92 -10.55 -7.63 -12.74
CA ASP A 92 -10.37 -8.57 -11.63
C ASP A 92 -8.96 -8.41 -11.04
N MET A 93 -8.87 -8.55 -9.72
CA MET A 93 -7.63 -8.42 -8.96
C MET A 93 -7.45 -9.68 -8.12
N PRO A 94 -6.67 -10.67 -8.60
CA PRO A 94 -6.63 -11.99 -8.01
C PRO A 94 -5.83 -12.07 -6.70
N GLN A 95 -5.05 -11.04 -6.38
CA GLN A 95 -4.23 -11.02 -5.16
C GLN A 95 -4.21 -9.65 -4.50
N LEU A 96 -5.07 -9.47 -3.51
CA LEU A 96 -5.14 -8.30 -2.64
C LEU A 96 -4.74 -8.72 -1.22
N ALA A 97 -4.03 -7.84 -0.52
CA ALA A 97 -3.66 -8.03 0.88
C ALA A 97 -3.77 -6.72 1.66
N ASP A 98 -4.66 -6.68 2.65
CA ASP A 98 -4.97 -5.46 3.39
C ASP A 98 -4.06 -5.27 4.60
N VAL A 99 -3.28 -4.18 4.61
CA VAL A 99 -2.32 -3.92 5.70
C VAL A 99 -3.01 -3.54 7.01
N GLY A 100 -4.22 -2.99 6.96
CA GLY A 100 -5.02 -2.69 8.14
C GLY A 100 -5.49 -3.97 8.84
N LEU A 101 -5.91 -4.99 8.05
CA LEU A 101 -6.21 -6.33 8.55
C LEU A 101 -4.94 -7.01 9.09
N MET A 102 -3.85 -7.01 8.33
CA MET A 102 -2.57 -7.58 8.77
C MET A 102 -2.07 -6.95 10.09
N THR A 103 -2.20 -5.62 10.23
CA THR A 103 -1.80 -4.92 11.46
C THR A 103 -2.59 -5.41 12.65
N ARG A 104 -3.91 -5.52 12.51
CA ARG A 104 -4.77 -6.05 13.59
C ARG A 104 -4.37 -7.48 13.96
N LEU A 105 -4.13 -8.33 12.97
CA LEU A 105 -3.76 -9.73 13.20
C LEU A 105 -2.36 -9.89 13.82
N SER A 106 -1.48 -8.91 13.62
CA SER A 106 -0.17 -8.87 14.25
C SER A 106 -0.23 -8.57 15.76
N ASP A 107 -1.38 -8.13 16.30
CA ASP A 107 -1.58 -7.84 17.72
C ASP A 107 -2.51 -8.91 18.36
N PRO A 108 -2.02 -9.73 19.30
CA PRO A 108 -2.81 -10.79 19.93
C PRO A 108 -4.05 -10.30 20.67
N GLU A 109 -3.98 -9.12 21.32
CA GLU A 109 -5.10 -8.59 22.10
C GLU A 109 -6.23 -8.16 21.17
N ARG A 110 -5.89 -7.49 20.06
CA ARG A 110 -6.88 -7.03 19.07
C ARG A 110 -7.42 -8.14 18.18
N ARG A 111 -6.66 -9.22 18.00
CA ARG A 111 -7.14 -10.40 17.26
C ARG A 111 -8.38 -11.02 17.92
N LEU A 112 -8.46 -10.95 19.25
CA LEU A 112 -9.55 -11.55 20.04
C LEU A 112 -10.72 -10.60 20.29
N ASP A 113 -10.58 -9.32 19.92
CA ASP A 113 -11.63 -8.34 20.11
C ASP A 113 -12.78 -8.57 19.11
N GLU A 114 -13.98 -8.72 19.68
CA GLU A 114 -15.26 -8.94 19.02
C GLU A 114 -15.63 -7.82 18.03
N ASN A 115 -15.13 -6.61 18.24
CA ASN A 115 -15.27 -5.48 17.33
C ASN A 115 -14.15 -5.52 16.28
N PHE A 116 -14.10 -6.60 15.49
CA PHE A 116 -13.10 -6.82 14.46
C PHE A 116 -13.22 -5.79 13.32
N GLN A 117 -12.59 -4.65 13.50
CA GLN A 117 -12.51 -3.57 12.51
C GLN A 117 -11.10 -3.43 11.98
N GLN A 118 -11.02 -3.23 10.67
CA GLN A 118 -9.78 -2.93 9.97
C GLN A 118 -9.20 -1.60 10.46
N LEU A 119 -7.87 -1.53 10.61
CA LEU A 119 -7.19 -0.29 10.97
C LEU A 119 -6.99 0.63 9.76
N ALA A 120 -7.05 1.93 10.03
CA ALA A 120 -6.69 2.96 9.06
C ALA A 120 -5.17 2.99 8.83
N LEU A 121 -4.75 3.47 7.66
CA LEU A 121 -3.35 3.47 7.22
C LEU A 121 -2.42 4.21 8.19
N ASP A 122 -2.83 5.39 8.67
CA ASP A 122 -2.06 6.20 9.62
C ASP A 122 -1.88 5.50 10.97
N THR A 123 -2.92 4.81 11.44
CA THR A 123 -2.90 4.06 12.70
C THR A 123 -1.96 2.87 12.58
N ALA A 124 -1.99 2.18 11.43
CA ALA A 124 -1.05 1.11 11.13
C ALA A 124 0.39 1.63 11.02
N ALA A 125 0.61 2.75 10.32
CA ALA A 125 1.92 3.38 10.16
C ALA A 125 2.53 3.81 11.51
N GLU A 126 1.71 4.38 12.39
CA GLU A 126 2.17 4.80 13.72
C GLU A 126 2.54 3.59 14.58
N GLN A 127 1.72 2.54 14.56
CA GLN A 127 1.93 1.36 15.41
C GLN A 127 3.09 0.48 14.96
N ILE A 128 3.24 0.28 13.65
CA ILE A 128 4.18 -0.69 13.11
C ILE A 128 5.50 -0.02 12.72
N LEU A 129 5.43 1.20 12.17
CA LEU A 129 6.61 1.89 11.65
C LEU A 129 7.03 3.10 12.51
N SER A 130 6.27 3.45 13.56
CA SER A 130 6.49 4.68 14.33
C SER A 130 6.48 5.95 13.46
N ILE A 131 5.64 5.96 12.42
CA ILE A 131 5.50 7.07 11.46
C ILE A 131 4.11 7.68 11.59
N SER A 132 4.04 9.01 11.73
CA SER A 132 2.78 9.75 11.74
C SER A 132 2.47 10.34 10.36
N LEU A 133 1.29 10.03 9.83
CA LEU A 133 0.79 10.54 8.54
C LEU A 133 -0.10 11.77 8.71
N ASP A 134 0.00 12.73 7.79
CA ASP A 134 -0.79 13.97 7.83
C ASP A 134 -2.18 13.80 7.22
N LYS A 135 -3.17 13.44 8.05
CA LYS A 135 -4.58 13.28 7.62
C LYS A 135 -5.29 14.56 7.16
N THR A 136 -4.70 15.74 7.34
CA THR A 136 -5.43 17.00 7.08
C THR A 136 -5.66 17.24 5.58
N ARG A 137 -4.83 16.64 4.72
CA ARG A 137 -4.89 16.84 3.26
C ARG A 137 -5.98 16.03 2.58
N GLN A 138 -6.16 14.78 2.98
CA GLN A 138 -7.14 13.84 2.40
C GLN A 138 -8.53 14.48 2.21
N LYS A 139 -9.02 15.25 3.20
CA LYS A 139 -10.37 15.83 3.18
C LYS A 139 -10.49 17.16 2.44
N THR A 140 -9.38 17.84 2.16
CA THR A 140 -9.38 19.22 1.65
C THR A 140 -8.98 19.35 0.19
N VAL A 141 -8.44 18.28 -0.40
CA VAL A 141 -7.96 18.25 -1.78
C VAL A 141 -9.08 17.85 -2.75
N ASN A 142 -9.22 18.60 -3.83
CA ASN A 142 -10.04 18.16 -4.97
C ASN A 142 -9.25 17.18 -5.83
N TRP A 143 -9.32 15.89 -5.50
CA TRP A 143 -8.60 14.81 -6.19
C TRP A 143 -8.93 14.67 -7.68
N LYS A 144 -10.10 15.18 -8.12
CA LYS A 144 -10.53 15.21 -9.52
C LYS A 144 -9.99 16.41 -10.31
N GLY A 145 -9.47 17.41 -9.62
CA GLY A 145 -9.05 18.69 -10.20
C GLY A 145 -7.56 18.75 -10.56
N GLN A 146 -7.06 19.98 -10.63
CA GLN A 146 -5.62 20.22 -10.76
C GLN A 146 -4.93 19.99 -9.42
N LEU A 147 -4.11 18.94 -9.36
CA LEU A 147 -3.34 18.59 -8.17
C LEU A 147 -2.10 19.48 -8.03
N LYS A 148 -1.82 19.91 -6.81
CA LYS A 148 -0.58 20.61 -6.46
C LYS A 148 0.50 19.58 -6.13
N GLU A 149 1.75 20.03 -6.12
CA GLU A 149 2.90 19.18 -5.76
C GLU A 149 2.71 18.50 -4.39
N GLY A 150 2.23 19.24 -3.38
CA GLY A 150 1.97 18.67 -2.05
C GLY A 150 0.90 17.58 -2.03
N ASP A 151 -0.04 17.59 -2.97
CA ASP A 151 -1.10 16.57 -3.07
C ASP A 151 -0.53 15.28 -3.70
N LEU A 152 0.34 15.43 -4.69
CA LEU A 152 1.07 14.31 -5.29
C LEU A 152 2.04 13.67 -4.30
N VAL A 153 2.74 14.48 -3.51
CA VAL A 153 3.64 14.00 -2.45
C VAL A 153 2.86 13.24 -1.38
N TYR A 154 1.71 13.76 -0.95
CA TYR A 154 0.83 13.06 -0.01
C TYR A 154 0.42 11.69 -0.54
N ALA A 155 -0.13 11.64 -1.76
CA ALA A 155 -0.56 10.40 -2.39
C ALA A 155 0.60 9.41 -2.57
N ALA A 156 1.81 9.92 -2.85
CA ALA A 156 2.99 9.09 -2.96
C ALA A 156 3.44 8.49 -1.61
N ILE A 157 3.33 9.25 -0.52
CA ILE A 157 3.65 8.80 0.84
C ILE A 157 2.69 7.67 1.24
N ASP A 158 1.39 7.80 1.00
CA ASP A 158 0.40 6.77 1.37
C ASP A 158 0.71 5.42 0.68
N ALA A 159 1.09 5.45 -0.60
CA ALA A 159 1.53 4.26 -1.33
C ALA A 159 2.86 3.69 -0.81
N ALA A 160 3.82 4.55 -0.49
CA ALA A 160 5.12 4.15 0.05
C ALA A 160 5.00 3.53 1.45
N VAL A 161 4.15 4.10 2.31
CA VAL A 161 3.93 3.59 3.67
C VAL A 161 3.21 2.24 3.62
N SER A 162 2.28 2.05 2.70
CA SER A 162 1.58 0.77 2.49
C SER A 162 2.53 -0.38 2.14
N ILE A 163 3.52 -0.16 1.25
CA ILE A 163 4.53 -1.20 0.92
C ILE A 163 5.40 -1.54 2.12
N CYS A 164 5.81 -0.52 2.89
CA CYS A 164 6.60 -0.68 4.11
C CYS A 164 5.85 -1.50 5.16
N LEU A 165 4.59 -1.15 5.41
CA LEU A 165 3.72 -1.88 6.34
C LEU A 165 3.58 -3.34 5.95
N PHE A 166 3.27 -3.63 4.69
CA PHE A 166 3.11 -5.02 4.29
C PHE A 166 4.39 -5.84 4.50
N LYS A 167 5.56 -5.27 4.17
CA LYS A 167 6.84 -5.98 4.33
C LYS A 167 7.07 -6.33 5.80
N GLU A 168 6.95 -5.33 6.67
CA GLU A 168 7.13 -5.51 8.11
C GLU A 168 6.12 -6.51 8.68
N LEU A 169 4.84 -6.37 8.31
CA LEU A 169 3.77 -7.24 8.80
C LEU A 169 3.90 -8.66 8.27
N SER A 170 4.33 -8.86 7.03
CA SER A 170 4.58 -10.20 6.48
C SER A 170 5.64 -10.94 7.30
N ASN A 171 6.73 -10.24 7.64
CA ASN A 171 7.79 -10.79 8.48
C ASN A 171 7.25 -11.11 9.89
N LYS A 172 6.57 -10.16 10.54
CA LYS A 172 5.99 -10.36 11.88
C LYS A 172 4.99 -11.53 11.92
N LEU A 173 4.13 -11.66 10.92
CA LEU A 173 3.14 -12.73 10.85
C LEU A 173 3.80 -14.10 10.59
N ALA A 174 4.85 -14.15 9.76
CA ALA A 174 5.63 -15.36 9.55
C ALA A 174 6.36 -15.81 10.83
N GLU A 175 7.02 -14.88 11.54
CA GLU A 175 7.68 -15.14 12.81
C GLU A 175 6.71 -15.64 13.88
N LYS A 176 5.53 -15.01 14.00
CA LYS A 176 4.50 -15.43 14.97
C LYS A 176 3.89 -16.79 14.65
N SER A 177 3.70 -17.09 13.37
CA SER A 177 3.20 -18.41 12.95
C SER A 177 4.19 -19.53 13.27
N ALA A 178 5.49 -19.21 13.36
CA ALA A 178 6.50 -20.16 13.86
C ALA A 178 6.52 -20.31 15.39
N GLN A 179 6.00 -19.33 16.13
CA GLN A 179 6.01 -19.32 17.61
C GLN A 179 4.72 -19.84 18.24
N ILE A 180 3.58 -19.65 17.57
CA ILE A 180 2.27 -20.08 18.04
C ILE A 180 1.91 -21.32 17.21
N ASP A 181 1.57 -22.44 17.85
CA ASP A 181 1.08 -23.70 17.22
C ASP A 181 -0.23 -23.53 16.39
N LYS A 182 -0.64 -22.29 16.11
CA LYS A 182 -1.74 -21.91 15.24
C LYS A 182 -1.26 -20.84 14.27
N GLU A 183 -1.04 -21.26 13.03
CA GLU A 183 -0.78 -20.38 11.90
C GLU A 183 -1.91 -19.34 11.76
N ILE A 184 -1.55 -18.09 11.44
CA ILE A 184 -2.55 -17.07 11.09
C ILE A 184 -2.93 -17.29 9.62
N PRO A 185 -4.18 -17.69 9.32
CA PRO A 185 -4.60 -17.98 7.95
C PRO A 185 -4.41 -16.79 7.02
N ARG A 186 -3.83 -17.01 5.83
CA ARG A 186 -3.68 -15.92 4.83
C ARG A 186 -5.05 -15.40 4.38
N SER A 187 -6.05 -16.28 4.39
CA SER A 187 -7.47 -15.99 4.12
C SER A 187 -8.06 -14.84 4.96
N TRP A 188 -7.43 -14.48 6.09
CA TRP A 188 -7.93 -13.45 6.99
C TRP A 188 -7.56 -12.03 6.57
N TYR A 189 -6.50 -11.87 5.77
CA TYR A 189 -6.04 -10.57 5.31
C TYR A 189 -5.82 -10.50 3.79
N THR A 190 -5.97 -11.62 3.08
CA THR A 190 -5.89 -11.70 1.63
C THR A 190 -7.23 -12.08 1.00
N PHE A 191 -7.50 -11.49 -0.15
CA PHE A 191 -8.73 -11.71 -0.91
C PHE A 191 -8.49 -11.40 -2.39
N ARG A 192 -9.51 -11.63 -3.19
CA ARG A 192 -9.53 -11.32 -4.62
C ARG A 192 -10.83 -10.63 -5.00
N MET A 193 -10.76 -9.78 -6.02
CA MET A 193 -11.91 -9.26 -6.73
C MET A 193 -12.12 -10.10 -7.99
N VAL A 194 -13.25 -10.79 -8.09
CA VAL A 194 -13.60 -11.66 -9.23
C VAL A 194 -15.03 -11.39 -9.65
N GLU A 195 -15.22 -10.93 -10.89
CA GLU A 195 -16.55 -10.65 -11.46
C GLU A 195 -17.39 -9.68 -10.61
N GLY A 196 -16.72 -8.81 -9.84
CA GLY A 196 -17.35 -7.80 -9.00
C GLY A 196 -17.61 -8.23 -7.56
N GLU A 197 -17.24 -9.47 -7.24
CA GLU A 197 -17.41 -10.04 -5.92
C GLU A 197 -16.07 -10.17 -5.19
N ILE A 198 -16.10 -9.88 -3.89
CA ILE A 198 -14.97 -10.08 -2.99
C ILE A 198 -14.96 -11.53 -2.54
N VAL A 199 -13.93 -12.28 -2.92
CA VAL A 199 -13.76 -13.67 -2.54
C VAL A 199 -12.52 -13.79 -1.65
N ARG A 200 -12.68 -14.32 -0.44
CA ARG A 200 -11.53 -14.63 0.43
C ARG A 200 -10.79 -15.84 -0.12
N LEU A 201 -9.46 -15.81 -0.09
CA LEU A 201 -8.66 -16.94 -0.51
C LEU A 201 -8.78 -18.02 0.57
N GLU A 202 -9.29 -19.21 0.28
CA GLU A 202 -9.19 -20.32 1.23
C GLU A 202 -7.72 -20.75 1.40
N ASP A 203 -7.36 -21.32 2.55
CA ASP A 203 -5.97 -21.65 2.93
C ASP A 203 -5.30 -22.73 2.06
N SER A 204 -5.91 -23.14 0.94
CA SER A 204 -5.35 -24.09 -0.02
C SER A 204 -4.30 -23.48 -0.96
N TYR A 205 -4.02 -22.17 -0.89
CA TYR A 205 -3.03 -21.52 -1.75
C TYR A 205 -1.59 -21.69 -1.23
N THR A 206 -0.86 -22.65 -1.80
CA THR A 206 0.56 -22.94 -1.50
C THR A 206 1.56 -22.04 -2.24
N GLY A 207 1.14 -20.87 -2.73
CA GLY A 207 2.01 -19.93 -3.42
C GLY A 207 3.15 -19.45 -2.51
N GLY A 208 4.33 -20.03 -2.72
CA GLY A 208 5.51 -19.83 -1.90
C GLY A 208 5.89 -18.36 -1.76
N VAL A 209 6.28 -17.97 -0.54
CA VAL A 209 6.94 -16.69 -0.30
C VAL A 209 8.30 -16.77 -1.00
N ILE A 210 8.46 -16.09 -2.14
CA ILE A 210 9.75 -16.00 -2.83
C ILE A 210 10.68 -15.15 -1.94
N PRO A 211 11.87 -15.64 -1.52
CA PRO A 211 12.86 -14.83 -0.80
C PRO A 211 13.50 -13.83 -1.77
N TRP A 212 13.58 -12.55 -1.41
CA TRP A 212 14.14 -11.47 -2.26
C TRP A 212 15.52 -11.00 -1.75
N SER A 213 16.41 -10.60 -2.67
CA SER A 213 17.81 -10.22 -2.41
C SER A 213 18.23 -8.87 -3.01
N THR A 214 19.05 -8.12 -2.25
CA THR A 214 19.35 -6.69 -2.36
C THR A 214 20.48 -6.33 -3.33
N ARG A 215 20.26 -5.37 -4.25
CA ARG A 215 21.25 -4.36 -4.73
C ARG A 215 20.73 -3.41 -5.83
N ASP A 216 21.05 -2.14 -5.62
CA ASP A 216 21.11 -0.98 -6.53
C ASP A 216 19.81 -0.23 -6.88
N CYS A 217 19.71 1.04 -6.46
CA CYS A 217 18.57 1.92 -6.70
C CYS A 217 18.97 3.37 -7.02
N THR A 218 18.29 3.95 -8.02
CA THR A 218 18.43 5.32 -8.53
C THR A 218 17.04 5.98 -8.55
N TRP A 219 16.94 7.31 -8.55
CA TRP A 219 15.63 7.98 -8.58
C TRP A 219 15.50 8.99 -9.73
N TYR A 220 14.24 9.20 -10.15
CA TYR A 220 13.88 9.98 -11.33
C TYR A 220 12.68 10.89 -11.08
N THR A 221 12.66 12.06 -11.69
CA THR A 221 11.48 12.93 -11.81
C THR A 221 11.30 13.35 -13.27
N ASN A 222 10.07 13.28 -13.79
CA ASN A 222 9.76 13.58 -15.20
C ASN A 222 10.70 12.88 -16.20
N GLY A 223 11.12 11.64 -15.91
CA GLY A 223 12.03 10.87 -16.76
C GLY A 223 13.50 11.29 -16.72
N ARG A 224 13.92 12.16 -15.79
CA ARG A 224 15.33 12.55 -15.61
C ARG A 224 15.93 11.95 -14.35
N PHE A 225 17.15 11.41 -14.47
CA PHE A 225 17.96 10.91 -13.37
C PHE A 225 18.31 12.06 -12.42
N GLN A 226 18.15 11.82 -11.13
CA GLN A 226 18.37 12.86 -10.11
C GLN A 226 19.45 12.49 -9.08
N GLY A 227 19.98 11.26 -9.13
CA GLY A 227 21.11 10.84 -8.29
C GLY A 227 21.03 9.39 -7.83
N TYR A 228 22.13 8.96 -7.24
CA TYR A 228 22.16 7.80 -6.35
C TYR A 228 21.68 8.26 -4.97
N PHE A 229 20.90 7.44 -4.27
CA PHE A 229 20.67 7.69 -2.85
C PHE A 229 21.99 7.46 -2.10
N PRO A 230 22.38 8.34 -1.15
CA PRO A 230 23.52 8.11 -0.27
C PRO A 230 23.30 6.89 0.64
#